data_AF-A0A7Y3MWI2-F1
#
_entry.id   AF-A0A7Y3MWI2-F1
#
_cell.length_a   1.000
_cell.length_b   1.000
_cell.length_c   1.000
_cell.angle_alpha   90.00
_cell.angle_beta   90.00
_cell.angle_gamma   90.00
#
_symmetry.space_group_name_H-M   'P 1'
#
loop_
_entity.id
_entity.type
_entity.pdbx_description
1 polymer ?
#
loop_
_entity_poly.entity_id
_entity_poly.type
_entity_poly.pdbx_seq_one_letter_code
_entity_poly.pdbx_strand_id
1 'polypeptide(L)' 'MKSVLGVVSGLVLFVLAFGAFRTASGGWSGGHPDQGFWWTVIASFLTIAAAAAVVGTIVHSRPTEN' A
#
# COMPACT_ATOMS: atom_id res chain seq x y z
N MET A 1 1.20 21.95 -3.07
CA MET A 1 -0.11 21.33 -2.75
C MET A 1 -0.30 19.96 -3.41
N LYS A 2 -0.02 19.81 -4.71
CA LYS A 2 -0.15 18.55 -5.48
C LYS A 2 0.64 17.36 -4.89
N SER A 3 1.88 17.60 -4.47
CA SER A 3 2.75 16.55 -3.91
C SER A 3 2.35 16.06 -2.52
N VAL A 4 1.57 16.84 -1.77
CA VAL A 4 1.08 16.42 -0.45
C VAL A 4 -0.03 15.38 -0.61
N LEU A 5 -0.90 15.56 -1.62
CA LEU A 5 -2.02 14.65 -1.87
C LEU A 5 -1.56 13.24 -2.23
N GLY A 6 -0.52 13.10 -3.06
CA GLY A 6 -0.01 11.78 -3.43
C GLY A 6 0.72 11.06 -2.29
N VAL A 7 1.44 11.79 -1.44
CA VAL A 7 2.08 11.23 -0.23
C VAL A 7 1.02 10.80 0.80
N VAL A 8 0.00 11.63 1.04
CA VAL A 8 -1.12 11.30 1.95
C VAL A 8 -1.89 10.08 1.44
N SER A 9 -2.16 10.01 0.13
CA SER A 9 -2.84 8.87 -0.47
C SER A 9 -2.01 7.59 -0.33
N GLY A 10 -0.70 7.66 -0.54
CA GLY A 10 0.22 6.55 -0.32
C GLY A 10 0.21 6.06 1.13
N LEU A 11 0.20 6.99 2.10
CA LEU A 11 0.09 6.68 3.53
C LEU A 11 -1.22 5.95 3.88
N VAL A 12 -2.35 6.41 3.35
CA VAL A 12 -3.66 5.77 3.58
C VAL A 12 -3.67 4.34 3.03
N LEU A 13 -3.17 4.16 1.79
CA LEU A 13 -3.07 2.83 1.17
C LEU A 13 -2.12 1.91 1.95
N PHE A 14 -1.05 2.47 2.53
CA PHE A 14 -0.11 1.71 3.34
C PHE A 14 -0.74 1.24 4.67
N VAL A 15 -1.54 2.07 5.34
CA VAL A 15 -2.29 1.68 6.55
C VAL A 15 -3.27 0.56 6.23
N LEU A 16 -3.98 0.66 5.10
CA LEU A 16 -4.87 -0.39 4.61
C LEU A 16 -4.12 -1.69 4.29
N ALA A 17 -2.94 -1.59 3.67
CA ALA A 17 -2.07 -2.73 3.40
C ALA A 17 -1.66 -3.44 4.69
N PHE A 18 -1.29 -2.68 5.73
CA PHE A 18 -0.92 -3.22 7.03
C PHE A 18 -2.09 -3.93 7.71
N GLY A 19 -3.30 -3.35 7.66
CA GLY A 19 -4.51 -3.99 8.14
C GLY A 19 -4.81 -5.31 7.43
N ALA A 20 -4.71 -5.33 6.11
CA ALA A 20 -4.88 -6.54 5.29
C ALA A 20 -3.84 -7.62 5.65
N PHE A 21 -2.58 -7.24 5.84
CA PHE A 21 -1.52 -8.15 6.26
C PHE A 21 -1.76 -8.76 7.64
N ARG A 22 -2.28 -7.97 8.59
CA ARG A 22 -2.65 -8.48 9.92
C ARG A 22 -3.81 -9.48 9.84
N THR A 23 -4.79 -9.23 8.97
CA THR A 23 -5.89 -10.18 8.75
C THR A 23 -5.41 -11.45 8.05
N ALA A 24 -4.49 -11.32 7.09
CA ALA A 24 -3.88 -12.45 6.41
C ALA A 24 -3.14 -13.35 7.40
N SER A 25 -2.24 -12.78 8.21
CA SER A 25 -1.50 -13.52 9.25
C SER A 25 -2.41 -14.21 10.26
N GLY A 26 -3.54 -13.59 10.64
CA GLY A 26 -4.60 -14.23 11.42
C GLY A 26 -5.22 -15.45 10.73
N GLY A 27 -5.52 -15.35 9.43
CA GLY A 27 -6.04 -16.48 8.63
C GLY A 27 -5.06 -17.65 8.55
N TRP A 28 -3.78 -17.37 8.29
CA TRP A 28 -2.71 -18.37 8.27
C TRP A 28 -2.53 -19.06 9.63
N SER A 29 -2.51 -18.29 10.71
CA SER A 29 -2.35 -18.82 12.08
C SER A 29 -3.61 -19.54 12.58
N GLY A 30 -4.80 -19.16 12.09
CA GLY A 30 -6.08 -19.70 12.53
C GLY A 30 -6.53 -20.94 11.77
N GLY A 31 -5.73 -21.48 10.85
CA GLY A 31 -6.09 -22.65 10.04
C GLY A 31 -7.07 -22.37 8.89
N HIS A 32 -7.20 -21.11 8.47
CA HIS A 32 -8.05 -20.67 7.35
C HIS A 32 -7.17 -20.16 6.18
N PRO A 33 -6.58 -21.07 5.39
CA PRO A 33 -5.58 -20.73 4.37
C PRO A 33 -6.16 -19.95 3.20
N ASP A 34 -7.44 -20.13 2.87
CA ASP A 34 -8.16 -19.38 1.84
C ASP A 34 -8.28 -17.89 2.23
N GLN A 35 -8.66 -17.61 3.48
CA GLN A 35 -8.69 -16.27 4.03
C GLN A 35 -7.28 -15.68 4.08
N GLY A 36 -6.29 -16.43 4.58
CA GLY A 36 -4.89 -16.02 4.59
C GLY A 36 -4.38 -15.63 3.19
N PHE A 37 -4.68 -16.45 2.19
CA PHE A 37 -4.28 -16.24 0.80
C PHE A 37 -4.85 -14.95 0.21
N TRP A 38 -6.18 -14.78 0.24
CA TRP A 38 -6.82 -13.60 -0.38
C TRP A 38 -6.43 -12.29 0.29
N TRP A 39 -6.29 -12.28 1.63
CA TRP A 39 -5.82 -11.08 2.32
C TRP A 39 -4.35 -10.76 2.03
N THR A 40 -3.48 -11.77 1.83
CA THR A 40 -2.11 -11.56 1.35
C THR A 40 -2.09 -10.94 -0.05
N VAL A 41 -2.95 -11.41 -0.97
CA VAL A 41 -3.07 -10.85 -2.32
C VAL A 41 -3.48 -9.37 -2.26
N ILE A 42 -4.51 -9.05 -1.45
CA ILE A 42 -4.99 -7.68 -1.25
C ILE A 42 -3.89 -6.79 -0.64
N ALA A 43 -3.20 -7.27 0.41
CA ALA A 43 -2.10 -6.55 1.04
C ALA A 43 -0.96 -6.25 0.06
N SER A 44 -0.65 -7.18 -0.84
CA SER A 44 0.37 -7.03 -1.87
C SER A 44 0.01 -5.91 -2.85
N PHE A 45 -1.23 -5.91 -3.38
CA PHE A 45 -1.68 -4.86 -4.30
C PHE A 45 -1.73 -3.48 -3.63
N LEU A 46 -2.22 -3.39 -2.39
CA LEU A 46 -2.25 -2.14 -1.63
C LEU A 46 -0.84 -1.59 -1.39
N THR A 47 0.12 -2.46 -1.08
CA THR A 47 1.53 -2.07 -0.89
C THR A 47 2.13 -1.52 -2.18
N ILE A 48 1.88 -2.17 -3.32
CA ILE A 48 2.34 -1.70 -4.64
C ILE A 48 1.70 -0.36 -4.98
N ALA A 49 0.39 -0.20 -4.75
CA ALA A 49 -0.31 1.05 -5.00
C ALA A 49 0.20 2.20 -4.11
N ALA A 50 0.45 1.92 -2.83
CA ALA A 50 1.05 2.88 -1.90
C ALA A 50 2.45 3.31 -2.36
N ALA A 51 3.30 2.34 -2.74
CA ALA A 51 4.63 2.61 -3.27
C ALA A 51 4.58 3.43 -4.56
N ALA A 52 3.70 3.07 -5.51
CA ALA A 52 3.51 3.79 -6.75
C ALA A 52 3.03 5.24 -6.52
N ALA A 53 2.11 5.46 -5.56
CA ALA A 53 1.65 6.79 -5.20
C ALA A 53 2.80 7.65 -4.64
N VAL A 54 3.61 7.11 -3.72
CA VAL A 54 4.75 7.83 -3.14
C VAL A 54 5.82 8.10 -4.19
N VAL A 55 6.27 7.09 -4.94
CA VAL A 55 7.31 7.22 -5.96
C VAL A 55 6.85 8.15 -7.09
N GLY A 56 5.63 7.97 -7.60
CA GLY A 56 5.07 8.81 -8.64
C GLY A 56 5.00 10.29 -8.22
N THR A 57 4.69 10.53 -6.95
CA THR A 57 4.68 11.87 -6.36
C THR A 57 6.07 12.47 -6.26
N ILE A 58 7.06 11.70 -5.78
CA ILE A 58 8.45 12.15 -5.69
C ILE A 58 8.99 12.50 -7.07
N VAL A 59 8.81 11.63 -8.06
CA VAL A 59 9.28 11.85 -9.43
C VAL A 59 8.66 13.10 -10.07
N HIS A 60 7.33 13.27 -9.95
CA HIS A 60 6.65 14.46 -10.50
C HIS A 60 6.89 15.74 -9.71
N SER A 61 7.42 15.65 -8.50
CA SER A 61 7.74 16.81 -7.67
C SER A 61 9.16 17.34 -7.86
N ARG A 62 10.00 16.65 -8.65
CA ARG A 62 11.35 17.15 -8.97
C ARG A 62 11.24 18.41 -9.85
N PRO A 63 11.94 19.52 -9.51
CA PRO A 63 12.03 20.65 -10.41
C PRO A 63 12.74 20.20 -11.67
N THR A 64 12.17 20.49 -12.84
CA THR A 64 12.91 20.46 -14.11
C THR A 64 14.06 21.46 -13.97
N GLU A 65 15.28 20.97 -13.74
CA GLU A 65 16.48 21.79 -13.87
C GLU A 65 16.55 22.25 -15.33
N ASN A 66 16.44 23.56 -15.52
CA ASN A 66 16.75 24.25 -16.78
C ASN A 66 18.18 24.76 -16.70
#